data_AF-A0A552KNP5-F1
#
_entry.id   AF-A0A552KNP5-F1
#
_cell.length_a   1.000
_cell.length_b   1.000
_cell.length_c   1.000
_cell.angle_alpha   90.00
_cell.angle_beta   90.00
_cell.angle_gamma   90.00
#
_symmetry.space_group_name_H-M   'P 1'
#
loop_
_entity.id
_entity.type
_entity.pdbx_description
1 polymer ?
#
loop_
_entity_poly.entity_id
_entity_poly.type
_entity_poly.pdbx_seq_one_letter_code
_entity_poly.pdbx_strand_id
1 'polypeptide(L)'
;MNTFNKIRERVLMRVSENGLVSVMNDTKWMKLIDRIKLLNFLPPYQIKNLLSDLPYPEDFNDPIYYLGDYSEGILPFYAIEWILINPKYYYTRGKLLNDVYKSVYNELKQILIELKIPYHEENSMFYIYGYINSNTKLS
;
A
#
# COMPACT_ATOMS: atom_id res chain seq x y z
N MET A 1 7.48 -14.64 -27.42
CA MET A 1 7.23 -13.39 -26.66
C MET A 1 7.25 -13.73 -25.18
N ASN A 2 8.07 -13.07 -24.37
CA ASN A 2 8.25 -13.38 -22.95
C ASN A 2 6.98 -13.03 -22.14
N THR A 3 6.53 -13.93 -21.26
CA THR A 3 5.35 -13.76 -20.39
C THR A 3 5.35 -12.45 -19.60
N PHE A 4 6.52 -11.97 -19.17
CA PHE A 4 6.66 -10.69 -18.46
C PHE A 4 6.23 -9.49 -19.31
N ASN A 5 6.60 -9.46 -20.59
CA ASN A 5 6.21 -8.38 -21.50
C ASN A 5 4.70 -8.35 -21.70
N LYS A 6 4.07 -9.54 -21.77
CA LYS A 6 2.61 -9.66 -21.89
C LYS A 6 1.86 -9.13 -20.66
N ILE A 7 2.39 -9.32 -19.45
CA ILE A 7 1.76 -8.78 -18.22
C ILE A 7 1.84 -7.25 -18.23
N ARG A 8 3.01 -6.69 -18.55
CA ARG A 8 3.19 -5.24 -18.61
C ARG A 8 2.31 -4.58 -19.67
N GLU A 9 2.17 -5.19 -20.85
CA GLU A 9 1.25 -4.73 -21.89
C GLU A 9 -0.20 -4.71 -21.40
N ARG A 10 -0.64 -5.76 -20.69
CA ARG A 10 -1.98 -5.81 -20.09
C ARG A 10 -2.22 -4.70 -19.06
N VAL A 11 -1.21 -4.41 -18.24
CA VAL A 11 -1.28 -3.27 -17.30
C VAL A 11 -1.46 -1.96 -18.07
N LEU A 12 -0.67 -1.72 -19.12
CA LEU A 12 -0.76 -0.50 -19.91
C LEU A 12 -2.12 -0.36 -20.61
N MET A 13 -2.69 -1.46 -21.11
CA MET A 13 -4.05 -1.46 -21.66
C MET A 13 -5.08 -1.07 -20.60
N ARG A 14 -5.04 -1.69 -19.41
CA ARG A 14 -5.97 -1.37 -18.31
C ARG A 14 -5.84 0.09 -17.86
N VAL A 15 -4.63 0.64 -17.81
CA VAL A 15 -4.38 2.06 -17.51
C VAL A 15 -5.06 2.96 -18.55
N SER A 16 -4.88 2.65 -19.84
CA SER A 16 -5.47 3.43 -20.93
C SER A 16 -7.00 3.34 -20.96
N GLU A 17 -7.56 2.14 -20.81
CA GLU A 17 -9.01 1.88 -20.84
C GLU A 17 -9.73 2.64 -19.72
N ASN A 18 -9.11 2.74 -18.56
CA ASN A 18 -9.70 3.37 -17.38
C ASN A 18 -9.32 4.85 -17.21
N GLY A 19 -8.59 5.44 -18.17
CA GLY A 19 -8.14 6.84 -18.11
C GLY A 19 -7.25 7.14 -16.90
N LEU A 20 -6.44 6.16 -16.48
CA LEU A 20 -5.57 6.27 -15.31
C LEU A 20 -4.26 6.97 -15.64
N VAL A 21 -3.74 7.73 -14.67
CA VAL A 21 -2.44 8.42 -14.75
C VAL A 21 -1.55 7.93 -13.62
N SER A 22 -0.31 7.58 -13.93
CA SER A 22 0.68 7.16 -12.94
C SER A 22 1.14 8.36 -12.11
N VAL A 23 1.13 8.22 -10.78
CA VAL A 23 1.65 9.22 -9.82
C VAL A 23 2.86 8.71 -9.03
N MET A 24 3.08 7.40 -9.05
CA MET A 24 4.24 6.74 -8.48
C MET A 24 5.06 6.02 -9.55
N ASN A 25 6.39 6.09 -9.41
CA ASN A 25 7.32 5.31 -10.21
C ASN A 25 8.13 4.37 -9.30
N ASP A 26 8.89 3.46 -9.90
CA ASP A 26 9.69 2.48 -9.17
C ASP A 26 10.61 3.13 -8.12
N THR A 27 11.23 4.27 -8.44
CA THR A 27 12.10 5.00 -7.51
C THR A 27 11.35 5.51 -6.28
N LYS A 28 10.14 6.06 -6.43
CA LYS A 28 9.33 6.51 -5.29
C LYS A 28 8.87 5.32 -4.45
N TRP A 29 8.45 4.23 -5.09
CA TRP A 29 8.07 3.00 -4.38
C TRP A 29 9.22 2.41 -3.57
N MET A 30 10.41 2.29 -4.16
CA MET A 30 11.60 1.81 -3.44
C MET A 30 11.92 2.69 -2.24
N LYS A 31 11.97 4.01 -2.41
CA LYS A 31 12.24 4.94 -1.30
C LYS A 31 11.23 4.84 -0.18
N LEU A 32 9.94 4.69 -0.51
CA LEU A 32 8.88 4.48 0.48
C LEU A 32 9.12 3.21 1.28
N ILE A 33 9.34 2.09 0.59
CA ILE A 33 9.55 0.77 1.19
C ILE A 33 10.78 0.79 2.10
N ASP A 34 11.88 1.40 1.64
CA ASP A 34 13.11 1.51 2.42
C ASP A 34 12.87 2.29 3.73
N ARG A 35 12.07 3.37 3.69
CA ARG A 35 11.72 4.13 4.90
C ARG A 35 10.76 3.36 5.80
N ILE A 36 9.78 2.63 5.24
CA ILE A 36 8.85 1.79 6.01
C ILE A 36 9.60 0.67 6.75
N LYS A 37 10.62 0.07 6.12
CA LYS A 37 11.46 -0.98 6.74
C LYS A 37 12.23 -0.51 7.97
N LEU A 38 12.36 0.80 8.18
CA LEU A 38 13.00 1.40 9.35
C LEU A 38 12.02 1.74 10.49
N LEU A 39 10.72 1.54 10.29
CA LEU A 39 9.71 1.74 11.33
C LEU A 39 9.83 0.69 12.43
N ASN A 40 9.28 1.00 13.61
CA ASN A 40 9.28 0.11 14.78
C ASN A 40 8.60 -1.25 14.51
N PHE A 41 7.73 -1.33 13.52
CA PHE A 41 7.19 -2.55 12.94
C PHE A 41 6.79 -2.30 11.48
N LEU A 42 6.62 -3.38 10.71
CA LEU A 42 6.13 -3.30 9.34
C LEU A 42 4.60 -3.23 9.35
N PRO A 43 4.00 -2.05 9.06
CA PRO A 43 2.56 -1.89 9.20
C PRO A 43 1.81 -2.79 8.23
N PRO A 44 0.72 -3.46 8.66
CA PRO A 44 -0.10 -4.25 7.74
C PRO A 44 -0.62 -3.38 6.60
N TYR A 45 -0.77 -4.00 5.43
CA TYR A 45 -1.35 -3.36 4.27
C TYR A 45 -2.30 -4.30 3.52
N GLN A 46 -3.17 -3.68 2.75
CA GLN A 46 -3.94 -4.27 1.67
C GLN A 46 -3.49 -3.65 0.35
N ILE A 47 -3.38 -4.45 -0.70
CA ILE A 47 -2.90 -4.01 -2.02
C ILE A 47 -3.91 -4.35 -3.09
N LYS A 48 -4.16 -3.41 -4.00
CA LYS A 48 -4.92 -3.62 -5.21
C LYS A 48 -4.00 -3.48 -6.41
N ASN A 49 -3.91 -4.53 -7.22
CA ASN A 49 -3.24 -4.50 -8.51
C ASN A 49 -4.27 -4.26 -9.64
N LEU A 50 -3.84 -3.57 -10.69
CA LEU A 50 -4.68 -3.20 -11.84
C LEU A 50 -5.31 -4.40 -12.56
N LEU A 51 -4.63 -5.55 -12.56
CA LEU A 51 -5.08 -6.77 -13.21
C LEU A 51 -5.83 -7.73 -12.28
N SER A 52 -5.93 -7.40 -10.99
CA SER A 52 -6.68 -8.20 -10.01
C SER A 52 -8.08 -7.62 -9.86
N ASP A 53 -9.09 -8.45 -9.69
CA ASP A 53 -10.48 -8.00 -9.49
C ASP A 53 -10.74 -7.56 -8.04
N LEU A 54 -10.06 -8.19 -7.08
CA LEU A 54 -10.15 -7.86 -5.65
C LEU A 54 -8.78 -7.46 -5.09
N PRO A 55 -8.73 -6.63 -4.04
CA PRO A 55 -7.50 -6.39 -3.31
C PRO A 55 -7.08 -7.61 -2.47
N TYR A 56 -5.83 -7.63 -2.03
CA TYR A 56 -5.29 -8.67 -1.15
C TYR A 56 -4.68 -8.09 0.13
N PRO A 57 -4.97 -8.65 1.32
CA PRO A 57 -6.08 -9.60 1.54
C PRO A 57 -7.42 -8.94 1.22
N GLU A 58 -8.46 -9.74 0.96
CA GLU A 58 -9.79 -9.18 0.67
C GLU A 58 -10.38 -8.50 1.92
N ASP A 59 -10.25 -9.15 3.08
CA ASP A 59 -10.64 -8.61 4.37
C ASP A 59 -9.50 -7.80 5.00
N PHE A 60 -9.71 -6.50 5.16
CA PHE A 60 -8.73 -5.59 5.77
C PHE A 60 -9.40 -4.63 6.76
N ASN A 61 -9.97 -5.21 7.83
CA ASN A 61 -10.69 -4.48 8.87
C ASN A 61 -9.94 -4.50 10.20
N ASP A 62 -9.99 -3.38 10.93
CA ASP A 62 -9.41 -3.26 12.27
C ASP A 62 -10.21 -4.09 13.29
N PRO A 63 -9.59 -4.86 14.22
CA PRO A 63 -8.16 -5.01 14.46
C PRO A 63 -7.43 -5.96 13.50
N ILE A 64 -6.21 -5.58 13.09
CA ILE A 64 -5.34 -6.39 12.23
C ILE A 64 -4.17 -6.99 13.03
N TYR A 65 -4.02 -8.31 12.92
CA TYR A 65 -3.08 -9.11 13.72
C TYR A 65 -1.84 -9.62 12.94
N TYR A 66 -1.67 -9.21 11.68
CA TYR A 66 -0.50 -9.56 10.87
C TYR A 66 0.39 -8.34 10.58
N LEU A 67 1.63 -8.58 10.16
CA LEU A 67 2.59 -7.56 9.71
C LEU A 67 2.69 -7.58 8.19
N GLY A 68 2.96 -6.42 7.57
CA GLY A 68 3.06 -6.32 6.11
C GLY A 68 4.35 -6.92 5.55
N ASP A 69 4.26 -7.57 4.38
CA ASP A 69 5.43 -8.00 3.59
C ASP A 69 5.85 -6.93 2.56
N TYR A 70 6.75 -6.04 2.95
CA TYR A 70 7.31 -5.00 2.05
C TYR A 70 8.53 -5.50 1.25
N SER A 71 8.66 -6.81 1.03
CA SER A 71 9.68 -7.40 0.18
C SER A 71 9.09 -7.90 -1.14
N GLU A 72 8.65 -9.15 -1.21
CA GLU A 72 8.08 -9.75 -2.42
C GLU A 72 6.60 -9.39 -2.60
N GLY A 73 5.83 -9.28 -1.50
CA GLY A 73 4.39 -9.02 -1.50
C GLY A 73 3.93 -7.69 -2.11
N ILE A 74 4.86 -6.80 -2.46
CA ILE A 74 4.58 -5.46 -3.04
C ILE A 74 5.11 -5.33 -4.48
N LEU A 75 5.68 -6.37 -5.06
CA LEU A 75 6.17 -6.36 -6.44
C LEU A 75 5.17 -7.02 -7.40
N PRO A 76 5.13 -6.61 -8.68
CA PRO A 76 5.89 -5.51 -9.28
C PRO A 76 5.17 -4.14 -9.14
N PHE A 77 5.95 -3.08 -8.93
CA PHE A 77 5.41 -1.72 -8.68
C PHE A 77 4.52 -1.16 -9.78
N TYR A 78 4.85 -1.45 -11.04
CA TYR A 78 4.07 -0.93 -12.17
C TYR A 78 2.63 -1.47 -12.21
N ALA A 79 2.32 -2.56 -11.51
CA ALA A 79 0.99 -3.15 -11.50
C ALA A 79 0.11 -2.65 -10.36
N ILE A 80 0.68 -1.95 -9.37
CA ILE A 80 -0.02 -1.48 -8.18
C ILE A 80 -0.96 -0.34 -8.56
N GLU A 81 -2.25 -0.52 -8.30
CA GLU A 81 -3.25 0.54 -8.40
C GLU A 81 -3.21 1.42 -7.15
N TRP A 82 -3.32 0.79 -5.97
CA TRP A 82 -3.15 1.45 -4.68
C TRP A 82 -2.75 0.46 -3.58
N ILE A 83 -2.20 1.00 -2.49
CA ILE A 83 -1.94 0.30 -1.23
C ILE A 83 -2.64 1.05 -0.12
N LEU A 84 -3.40 0.33 0.71
CA LEU A 84 -3.95 0.84 1.96
C LEU A 84 -3.09 0.34 3.11
N ILE A 85 -2.46 1.24 3.85
CA ILE A 85 -1.62 0.90 5.01
C ILE A 85 -2.37 1.23 6.29
N ASN A 86 -2.53 0.23 7.17
CA ASN A 86 -2.99 0.45 8.53
C ASN A 86 -1.76 0.66 9.44
N PRO A 87 -1.55 1.87 9.98
CA PRO A 87 -0.40 2.18 10.81
C PRO A 87 -0.51 1.63 12.24
N LYS A 88 -1.57 0.89 12.56
CA LYS A 88 -1.78 0.23 13.84
C LYS A 88 -1.48 -1.26 13.70
N TYR A 89 -0.95 -1.85 14.77
CA TYR A 89 -0.75 -3.28 14.88
C TYR A 89 -1.21 -3.76 16.25
N TYR A 90 -2.03 -4.81 16.24
CA TYR A 90 -2.58 -5.45 17.43
C TYR A 90 -1.89 -6.78 17.65
N TYR A 91 -1.51 -7.06 18.90
CA TYR A 91 -0.98 -8.37 19.27
C TYR A 91 -1.55 -8.85 20.59
N THR A 92 -1.90 -10.13 20.61
CA THR A 92 -2.44 -10.79 21.80
C THR A 92 -1.29 -11.21 22.70
N ARG A 93 -1.37 -10.87 23.99
CA ARG A 93 -0.37 -11.25 25.01
C ARG A 93 -0.67 -12.58 25.72
N GLY A 94 -1.63 -13.34 25.20
CA GLY A 94 -2.20 -14.55 25.81
C GLY A 94 -3.65 -14.34 26.25
N LYS A 95 -4.38 -15.44 26.49
CA LYS A 95 -5.85 -15.46 26.68
C LYS A 95 -6.37 -14.62 27.87
N LEU A 96 -5.52 -14.24 28.81
CA LEU A 96 -5.91 -13.57 30.07
C LEU A 96 -5.47 -12.10 30.13
N LEU A 97 -4.84 -11.58 29.07
CA LEU A 97 -4.37 -10.19 29.01
C LEU A 97 -5.09 -9.46 27.88
N ASN A 98 -5.42 -8.19 28.11
CA ASN A 98 -5.99 -7.33 27.07
C ASN A 98 -5.00 -7.20 25.91
N ASP A 99 -5.53 -7.14 24.69
CA ASP A 99 -4.75 -6.83 23.50
C ASP A 99 -4.05 -5.48 23.67
N VAL A 100 -2.79 -5.42 23.23
CA VAL A 100 -2.01 -4.18 23.20
C VAL A 100 -1.89 -3.75 21.75
N TYR A 101 -2.05 -2.44 21.51
CA TYR A 101 -1.82 -1.86 20.20
C TYR A 101 -0.54 -1.03 20.18
N LYS A 102 0.17 -1.08 19.06
CA LYS A 102 1.24 -0.15 18.71
C LYS A 102 0.80 0.66 17.49
N SER A 103 1.34 1.87 17.35
CA SER A 103 1.11 2.68 16.15
C SER A 103 2.39 3.31 15.67
N VAL A 104 2.53 3.40 14.35
CA VAL A 104 3.56 4.15 13.61
C VAL A 104 2.92 5.27 12.78
N TYR A 105 1.74 5.74 13.17
CA TYR A 105 0.94 6.68 12.38
C TYR A 105 1.69 7.99 12.09
N ASN A 106 2.31 8.59 13.11
CA ASN A 106 3.00 9.87 12.96
C ASN A 106 4.26 9.71 12.11
N GLU A 107 5.01 8.63 12.34
CA GLU A 107 6.22 8.30 11.61
C GLU A 107 5.93 8.00 10.14
N LEU A 108 4.87 7.23 9.85
CA LEU A 108 4.43 6.96 8.49
C LEU A 108 3.98 8.24 7.78
N LYS A 109 3.15 9.06 8.44
CA LYS A 109 2.70 10.34 7.89
C LYS A 109 3.88 11.26 7.56
N GLN A 110 4.86 11.33 8.46
CA GLN A 110 6.08 12.10 8.25
C GLN A 110 6.89 11.58 7.06
N ILE A 111 7.04 10.26 6.91
CA ILE A 111 7.71 9.64 5.75
C ILE A 111 7.02 10.06 4.44
N LEU A 112 5.68 10.00 4.38
CA LEU A 112 4.92 10.37 3.18
C LEU A 112 5.13 11.84 2.80
N ILE A 113 5.11 12.73 3.79
CA ILE A 113 5.35 14.17 3.60
C ILE A 113 6.79 14.43 3.10
N GLU A 114 7.79 13.85 3.77
CA GLU A 114 9.21 14.04 3.41
C GLU A 114 9.54 13.53 2.01
N LEU A 115 8.98 12.38 1.63
CA LEU A 115 9.17 11.80 0.31
C LEU A 115 8.28 12.43 -0.77
N LYS A 116 7.38 13.36 -0.40
CA LYS A 116 6.37 13.98 -1.26
C LYS A 116 5.55 12.92 -2.01
N ILE A 117 5.16 11.88 -1.29
CA ILE A 117 4.33 10.80 -1.82
C ILE A 117 2.87 11.24 -1.69
N PRO A 118 2.10 11.30 -2.78
CA PRO A 118 0.68 11.62 -2.70
C PRO A 118 -0.05 10.49 -1.96
N TYR A 119 -0.91 10.87 -1.03
CA TYR A 119 -1.73 9.93 -0.28
C TYR A 119 -3.14 10.46 -0.05
N HIS A 120 -4.06 9.56 0.30
CA HIS A 120 -5.35 9.91 0.88
C HIS A 120 -5.45 9.27 2.25
N GLU A 121 -5.94 10.03 3.23
CA GLU A 121 -6.14 9.54 4.59
C GLU A 121 -7.63 9.28 4.81
N GLU A 122 -7.97 8.07 5.23
CA GLU A 122 -9.33 7.66 5.57
C GLU A 122 -9.29 6.73 6.78
N ASN A 123 -10.16 6.93 7.77
CA ASN A 123 -10.24 6.11 8.98
C ASN A 123 -8.89 5.87 9.69
N SER A 124 -8.02 6.89 9.71
CA SER A 124 -6.63 6.82 10.25
C SER A 124 -5.71 5.82 9.52
N MET A 125 -6.05 5.44 8.30
CA MET A 125 -5.24 4.64 7.39
C MET A 125 -4.80 5.49 6.19
N PHE A 126 -3.77 5.02 5.48
CA PHE A 126 -3.18 5.75 4.37
C PHE A 126 -3.33 4.98 3.06
N TYR A 127 -4.09 5.53 2.12
CA TYR A 127 -4.10 5.11 0.73
C TYR A 127 -2.94 5.76 -0.01
N ILE A 128 -2.11 4.93 -0.64
CA ILE A 128 -1.00 5.35 -1.49
C ILE A 128 -1.28 4.82 -2.89
N TYR A 129 -1.47 5.73 -3.84
CA TYR A 129 -1.88 5.37 -5.20
C TYR A 129 -0.68 5.18 -6.11
N GLY A 130 -0.66 4.10 -6.88
CA GLY A 130 0.21 3.95 -8.04
C GLY A 130 -0.32 4.72 -9.24
N TYR A 131 -1.65 4.66 -9.41
CA TYR A 131 -2.39 5.32 -10.47
C TYR A 131 -3.65 6.00 -9.92
N ILE A 132 -4.03 7.11 -10.53
CA ILE A 132 -5.24 7.86 -10.20
C ILE A 132 -6.06 8.17 -11.45
N ASN A 133 -7.34 8.50 -11.26
CA ASN A 133 -8.16 9.16 -12.28
C ASN A 133 -8.57 10.55 -11.81
N SER A 134 -9.35 11.27 -12.62
CA SER A 134 -9.84 12.61 -12.31
C SER A 134 -10.69 12.71 -11.04
N ASN A 135 -11.16 11.58 -10.49
CA ASN A 135 -12.04 11.56 -9.32
C ASN A 135 -11.28 11.27 -8.02
N THR A 136 -9.99 10.91 -8.07
CA THR A 136 -9.18 10.62 -6.89
C THR A 136 -8.78 11.91 -6.17
N LYS A 137 -9.15 12.04 -4.88
CA LYS A 137 -8.76 13.17 -4.03
C LYS A 137 -7.51 12.83 -3.22
N LEU A 138 -6.45 13.62 -3.40
CA LEU A 138 -5.16 13.43 -2.73
C LEU A 138 -4.90 14.61 -1.77
N SER A 139 -4.17 14.33 -0.68
CA SER A 139 -3.62 15.31 0.27
C SER A 139 -2.16 15.64 -0.05
#